data_AF-A0A948SUC5-F1
#
_entry.id   AF-A0A948SUC5-F1
#
_cell.length_a   1.000
_cell.length_b   1.000
_cell.length_c   1.000
_cell.angle_alpha   90.00
_cell.angle_beta   90.00
_cell.angle_gamma   90.00
#
_symmetry.space_group_name_H-M   'P 1'
#
loop_
_entity.id
_entity.type
_entity.pdbx_description
1 polymer ?
#
loop_
_entity_poly.entity_id
_entity_poly.type
_entity_poly.pdbx_seq_one_letter_code
_entity_poly.pdbx_strand_id
1 'polypeptide(L)'
;MGSAVAKIRSAVGGIIPGRRETGGGSSASGSKGMAFAARYGTIVFLLVLVVAFTILCEIRLGEQRFLSGNNLTLLLRQSAVLAILASGLTIALILGEFDLSIAAALTLGGGIFALFLSGQYVVTWPTIPFTDIGGGAVVPADWQDTFLFAFVAAAFFGLLAGLINGIVVSYFGVSAFIGTLGLAGIIEGYLIRLTDGRSVALPKNVTDTAQGTLFGWKAPESWGWDVSVGGRTFNLDLGGPSPPIIP
;
A
#
# COMPACT_ATOMS: atom_id res chain seq x y z
N MET A 1 21.15 -27.15 70.63
CA MET A 1 21.00 -26.53 69.29
C MET A 1 20.15 -25.25 69.25
N GLY A 2 19.10 -25.07 70.07
CA GLY A 2 18.14 -23.96 69.90
C GLY A 2 18.65 -22.53 70.20
N SER A 3 19.62 -22.38 71.11
CA SER A 3 20.13 -21.06 71.53
C SER A 3 20.98 -20.35 70.46
N ALA A 4 21.74 -21.10 69.66
CA ALA A 4 22.57 -20.55 68.59
C ALA A 4 21.74 -20.03 67.42
N VAL A 5 20.67 -20.75 67.07
CA VAL A 5 19.73 -20.35 66.01
C VAL A 5 18.95 -19.08 66.39
N ALA A 6 18.62 -18.92 67.68
CA ALA A 6 17.94 -17.71 68.18
C ALA A 6 18.83 -16.45 68.07
N LYS A 7 20.13 -16.56 68.40
CA LYS A 7 21.09 -15.45 68.27
C LYS A 7 21.36 -15.05 66.81
N ILE A 8 21.39 -16.01 65.90
CA ILE A 8 21.57 -15.72 64.46
C ILE A 8 20.33 -15.01 63.91
N ARG A 9 19.12 -15.44 64.29
CA ARG A 9 17.88 -14.79 63.87
C ARG A 9 17.76 -13.35 64.37
N SER A 10 18.21 -13.05 65.60
CA SER A 10 18.19 -11.67 66.12
C SER A 10 19.24 -10.77 65.47
N ALA A 11 20.39 -11.32 65.07
CA ALA A 11 21.43 -10.57 64.36
C ALA A 11 21.04 -10.26 62.91
N VAL A 12 20.33 -11.18 62.23
CA VAL A 12 19.84 -10.98 60.86
C VAL A 12 18.65 -10.02 60.81
N GLY A 13 17.79 -10.01 61.83
CA GLY A 13 16.62 -9.11 61.90
C GLY A 13 16.96 -7.62 61.97
N GLY A 14 18.19 -7.25 62.33
CA GLY A 14 18.65 -5.85 62.36
C GLY A 14 19.21 -5.31 61.04
N ILE A 15 19.44 -6.18 60.03
CA ILE A 15 20.11 -5.80 58.77
C ILE A 15 19.10 -5.43 57.67
N ILE A 16 17.83 -5.79 57.82
CA ILE A 16 16.79 -5.40 56.87
C ILE A 16 16.17 -4.09 57.40
N PRO A 17 16.52 -2.91 56.84
CA PRO A 17 15.82 -1.69 57.19
C PRO A 17 14.33 -1.92 56.94
N GLY A 18 13.53 -1.75 57.99
CA GLY A 18 12.09 -1.93 57.95
C GLY A 18 11.54 -1.21 56.74
N ARG A 19 10.90 -1.98 55.84
CA ARG A 19 10.08 -1.43 54.77
C ARG A 19 9.11 -0.48 55.47
N ARG A 20 9.30 0.83 55.29
CA ARG A 20 8.32 1.81 55.70
C ARG A 20 7.04 1.41 54.99
N GLU A 21 6.09 0.84 55.73
CA GLU A 21 4.71 0.86 55.31
C GLU A 21 4.33 2.34 55.31
N THR A 22 4.52 2.97 54.16
CA THR A 22 3.93 4.27 53.89
C THR A 22 2.42 4.04 53.91
N GLY A 23 1.85 4.22 55.10
CA GLY A 23 0.47 4.63 55.28
C GLY A 23 0.27 5.90 54.47
N GLY A 24 -0.19 5.70 53.25
CA GLY A 24 -0.49 6.72 52.27
C GLY A 24 -1.79 6.33 51.60
N GLY A 25 -2.84 6.16 52.39
CA GLY A 25 -4.22 6.19 51.92
C GLY A 25 -4.56 7.60 51.45
N SER A 26 -3.96 8.05 50.36
CA SER A 26 -4.39 9.22 49.62
C SER A 26 -5.35 8.76 48.54
N SER A 27 -6.64 8.79 48.88
CA SER A 27 -7.77 8.98 47.97
C SER A 27 -7.65 8.26 46.61
N ALA A 28 -8.07 6.99 46.58
CA ALA A 28 -8.61 6.38 45.36
C ALA A 28 -9.97 7.01 45.02
N SER A 29 -10.02 8.33 44.88
CA SER A 29 -11.01 9.01 44.04
C SER A 29 -10.32 9.30 42.71
N GLY A 30 -9.85 8.23 42.06
CA GLY A 30 -9.72 8.24 40.61
C GLY A 30 -11.14 8.44 40.10
N SER A 31 -11.51 9.70 39.88
CA SER A 31 -12.84 10.11 39.48
C SER A 31 -13.33 9.18 38.38
N LYS A 32 -14.59 8.77 38.42
CA LYS A 32 -15.16 7.83 37.43
C LYS A 32 -14.81 8.20 35.97
N GLY A 33 -14.54 9.49 35.71
CA GLY A 33 -14.02 10.01 34.44
C GLY A 33 -12.61 9.53 34.05
N MET A 34 -11.67 9.34 34.97
CA MET A 34 -10.33 8.84 34.66
C MET A 34 -10.33 7.35 34.33
N ALA A 35 -11.17 6.56 35.02
CA ALA A 35 -11.40 5.16 34.69
C ALA A 35 -12.16 4.98 33.35
N PHE A 36 -13.09 5.89 33.04
CA PHE A 36 -13.79 5.94 31.75
C PHE A 36 -12.85 6.33 30.60
N ALA A 37 -12.01 7.35 30.80
CA ALA A 37 -11.00 7.77 29.82
C ALA A 37 -9.94 6.68 29.57
N ALA A 38 -9.51 5.96 30.61
CA ALA A 38 -8.59 4.83 30.45
C ALA A 38 -9.18 3.67 29.63
N ARG A 39 -10.51 3.49 29.67
CA ARG A 39 -11.20 2.36 29.01
C ARG A 39 -11.79 2.69 27.64
N TYR A 40 -12.30 3.91 27.45
CA TYR A 40 -12.98 4.34 26.23
C TYR A 40 -12.34 5.57 25.57
N GLY A 41 -11.27 6.11 26.15
CA GLY A 41 -10.62 7.34 25.67
C GLY A 41 -10.25 7.29 24.19
N THR A 42 -9.74 6.16 23.70
CA THR A 42 -9.37 6.00 22.28
C THR A 42 -10.59 6.07 21.35
N ILE A 43 -11.70 5.43 21.72
CA ILE A 43 -12.93 5.44 20.91
C ILE A 43 -13.57 6.83 20.93
N VAL A 44 -13.66 7.44 22.12
CA VAL A 44 -14.19 8.80 22.29
C VAL A 44 -13.34 9.79 21.50
N PHE A 45 -12.01 9.68 21.58
CA PHE A 45 -11.07 10.51 20.83
C PHE A 45 -11.27 10.35 19.32
N LEU A 46 -11.40 9.12 18.82
CA LEU A 46 -11.66 8.85 17.40
C LEU A 46 -12.98 9.48 16.94
N LEU A 47 -14.05 9.35 17.73
CA LEU A 47 -15.35 9.96 17.41
C LEU A 47 -15.26 11.49 17.38
N VAL A 48 -14.59 12.10 18.37
CA VAL A 48 -14.36 13.54 18.40
C VAL A 48 -13.57 13.98 17.16
N LEU A 49 -12.57 13.22 16.76
CA LEU A 49 -11.74 13.51 15.59
C LEU A 49 -12.56 13.42 14.29
N VAL A 50 -13.38 12.38 14.12
CA VAL A 50 -14.28 12.23 12.97
C VAL A 50 -15.25 13.42 12.87
N VAL A 51 -15.88 13.80 13.98
CA VAL A 51 -16.81 14.95 14.02
C VAL A 51 -16.07 16.25 13.72
N ALA A 52 -14.90 16.46 14.33
CA ALA A 52 -14.10 17.66 14.13
C ALA A 52 -13.69 17.83 12.66
N PHE A 53 -13.16 16.77 12.01
CA PHE A 53 -12.76 16.84 10.61
C PHE A 53 -13.95 16.99 9.65
N THR A 54 -15.10 16.39 9.97
CA THR A 54 -16.35 16.56 9.20
C THR A 54 -16.79 18.02 9.22
N ILE A 55 -16.84 18.63 10.40
CA ILE A 55 -17.24 20.04 10.58
C ILE A 55 -16.21 20.99 9.96
N LEU A 56 -14.91 20.75 10.18
CA LEU A 56 -13.85 21.58 9.63
C LEU A 56 -13.84 21.56 8.10
N CYS A 57 -14.10 20.41 7.47
CA CYS A 57 -14.22 20.34 6.01
C CYS A 57 -15.40 21.16 5.50
N GLU A 58 -16.57 21.07 6.15
CA GLU A 58 -17.74 21.86 5.76
C GLU A 58 -17.46 23.36 5.84
N ILE A 59 -16.90 23.82 6.97
CA ILE A 59 -16.66 25.24 7.22
C ILE A 59 -15.56 25.79 6.30
N ARG A 60 -14.51 25.01 6.02
CA ARG A 60 -13.34 25.48 5.26
C ARG A 60 -13.48 25.33 3.75
N LEU A 61 -14.15 24.27 3.30
CA LEU A 61 -14.21 23.89 1.88
C LEU A 61 -15.61 24.02 1.29
N GLY A 62 -16.66 24.22 2.10
CA GLY A 62 -18.04 24.32 1.64
C GLY A 62 -18.62 23.01 1.10
N GLU A 63 -17.88 21.90 1.21
CA GLU A 63 -18.26 20.58 0.71
C GLU A 63 -17.77 19.48 1.66
N GLN A 64 -18.61 18.47 1.90
CA GLN A 64 -18.27 17.27 2.67
C GLN A 64 -17.30 16.37 1.90
N ARG A 65 -15.99 16.62 2.02
CA ARG A 65 -14.93 15.76 1.44
C ARG A 65 -14.47 14.63 2.35
N PHE A 66 -14.43 14.88 3.66
CA PHE A 66 -13.96 13.90 4.63
C PHE A 66 -14.92 12.70 4.76
N LEU A 67 -16.19 12.95 5.11
CA LEU A 67 -17.20 11.90 5.24
C LEU A 67 -18.06 11.76 3.98
N SER A 68 -17.39 11.70 2.82
CA SER A 68 -18.04 11.47 1.52
C SER A 68 -18.09 9.98 1.18
N GLY A 69 -19.12 9.52 0.48
CA GLY A 69 -19.17 8.15 -0.07
C GLY A 69 -18.00 7.86 -1.02
N ASN A 70 -17.53 8.86 -1.75
CA ASN A 70 -16.35 8.73 -2.61
C ASN A 70 -15.08 8.54 -1.78
N ASN A 71 -14.88 9.35 -0.73
CA ASN A 71 -13.72 9.22 0.14
C ASN A 71 -13.72 7.89 0.91
N LEU A 72 -14.86 7.47 1.44
CA LEU A 72 -14.99 6.18 2.11
C LEU A 72 -14.67 5.01 1.17
N THR A 73 -15.20 5.04 -0.06
CA THR A 73 -14.91 4.01 -1.07
C THR A 73 -13.43 4.02 -1.47
N LEU A 74 -12.80 5.20 -1.60
CA LEU A 74 -11.36 5.32 -1.88
C LEU A 74 -10.51 4.74 -0.73
N LEU A 75 -10.84 5.08 0.52
CA LEU A 75 -10.16 4.54 1.70
C LEU A 75 -10.31 3.02 1.80
N LEU A 76 -11.51 2.50 1.56
CA LEU A 76 -11.77 1.06 1.55
C LEU A 76 -11.02 0.35 0.44
N ARG A 77 -10.96 0.92 -0.77
CA ARG A 77 -10.19 0.35 -1.90
C ARG A 77 -8.70 0.31 -1.62
N GLN A 78 -8.13 1.41 -1.12
CA GLN A 78 -6.71 1.47 -0.77
C GLN A 78 -6.36 0.48 0.35
N SER A 79 -7.22 0.38 1.36
CA SER A 79 -7.04 -0.56 2.48
C SER A 79 -7.22 -2.01 2.04
N ALA A 80 -8.13 -2.29 1.10
CA ALA A 80 -8.39 -3.63 0.59
C ALA A 80 -7.16 -4.21 -0.12
N VAL A 81 -6.46 -3.42 -0.94
CA VAL A 81 -5.23 -3.87 -1.59
C VAL A 81 -4.20 -4.28 -0.54
N LEU A 82 -3.92 -3.42 0.44
CA LEU A 82 -2.97 -3.73 1.52
C LEU A 82 -3.40 -4.96 2.34
N ALA A 83 -4.70 -5.12 2.62
CA ALA A 83 -5.22 -6.26 3.35
C ALA A 83 -5.07 -7.59 2.58
N ILE A 84 -5.29 -7.58 1.26
CA ILE A 84 -5.09 -8.75 0.38
C ILE A 84 -3.60 -9.13 0.35
N LEU A 85 -2.70 -8.15 0.30
CA LEU A 85 -1.26 -8.42 0.34
C LEU A 85 -0.81 -8.95 1.70
N ALA A 86 -1.31 -8.36 2.79
CA ALA A 86 -0.99 -8.78 4.14
C ALA A 86 -1.48 -10.21 4.39
N SER A 87 -2.67 -10.60 3.91
CA SER A 87 -3.17 -11.97 4.06
C SER A 87 -2.39 -13.00 3.25
N GLY A 88 -1.85 -12.62 2.08
CA GLY A 88 -0.91 -13.46 1.34
C GLY A 88 0.43 -13.63 2.08
N LEU A 89 0.97 -12.52 2.60
CA LEU A 89 2.23 -12.51 3.34
C LEU A 89 2.16 -13.30 4.65
N THR A 90 1.02 -13.32 5.36
CA THR A 90 0.89 -14.14 6.58
C THR A 90 1.02 -15.63 6.29
N ILE A 91 0.48 -16.12 5.16
CA ILE A 91 0.64 -17.52 4.75
C ILE A 91 2.11 -17.81 4.44
N ALA A 92 2.80 -16.92 3.72
CA ALA A 92 4.23 -17.07 3.43
C ALA A 92 5.07 -17.12 4.72
N LEU A 93 4.78 -16.24 5.68
CA LEU A 93 5.48 -16.20 6.97
C LEU A 93 5.23 -17.46 7.82
N ILE A 94 4.03 -18.06 7.75
CA ILE A 94 3.75 -19.33 8.44
C ILE A 94 4.61 -20.48 7.90
N LEU A 95 4.90 -20.48 6.59
CA LEU A 95 5.77 -21.47 5.95
C LEU A 95 7.27 -21.24 6.24
N GLY A 96 7.62 -20.18 6.99
CA GLY A 96 8.99 -19.81 7.28
C GLY A 96 9.70 -19.06 6.15
N GLU A 97 8.95 -18.67 5.11
CA GLU A 97 9.44 -17.87 4.00
C GLU A 97 9.32 -16.38 4.34
N PHE A 98 10.44 -15.65 4.27
CA PHE A 98 10.51 -14.22 4.59
C PHE A 98 10.52 -13.35 3.33
N ASP A 99 9.70 -13.68 2.33
CA ASP A 99 9.65 -12.91 1.08
C ASP A 99 8.90 -11.58 1.27
N LEU A 100 9.65 -10.57 1.69
CA LEU A 100 9.17 -9.18 1.80
C LEU A 100 9.09 -8.48 0.45
N SER A 101 9.64 -9.06 -0.62
CA SER A 101 9.69 -8.42 -1.93
C SER A 101 8.36 -8.46 -2.68
N ILE A 102 7.33 -9.14 -2.16
CA ILE A 102 6.00 -9.19 -2.78
C ILE A 102 5.41 -7.79 -2.97
N ALA A 103 5.61 -6.89 -2.01
CA ALA A 103 5.18 -5.50 -2.09
C ALA A 103 5.99 -4.73 -3.15
N ALA A 104 7.30 -4.95 -3.21
CA ALA A 104 8.17 -4.33 -4.21
C ALA A 104 7.85 -4.80 -5.64
N ALA A 105 7.55 -6.09 -5.82
CA ALA A 105 7.13 -6.65 -7.11
C ALA A 105 5.80 -6.04 -7.59
N LEU A 106 4.85 -5.81 -6.67
CA LEU A 106 3.61 -5.09 -6.97
C LEU A 106 3.85 -3.63 -7.32
N THR A 107 4.70 -2.94 -6.58
CA THR A 107 5.08 -1.56 -6.85
C THR A 107 5.76 -1.45 -8.22
N LEU A 108 6.66 -2.37 -8.56
CA LEU A 108 7.30 -2.44 -9.87
C LEU A 108 6.28 -2.73 -10.98
N GLY A 109 5.47 -3.79 -10.84
CA GLY A 109 4.49 -4.18 -11.85
C GLY A 109 3.45 -3.09 -12.11
N GLY A 110 2.83 -2.57 -11.04
CA GLY A 110 1.85 -1.48 -11.12
C GLY A 110 2.47 -0.17 -11.62
N GLY A 111 3.69 0.14 -11.20
CA GLY A 111 4.43 1.32 -11.63
C GLY A 111 4.78 1.27 -13.11
N ILE A 112 5.32 0.15 -13.59
CA ILE A 112 5.64 -0.07 -15.02
C ILE A 112 4.36 -0.04 -15.86
N PHE A 113 3.30 -0.70 -15.41
CA PHE A 113 2.00 -0.67 -16.05
C PHE A 113 1.46 0.76 -16.20
N ALA A 114 1.54 1.55 -15.12
CA ALA A 114 1.08 2.94 -15.13
C ALA A 114 1.97 3.86 -15.99
N LEU A 115 3.28 3.65 -15.99
CA LEU A 115 4.22 4.43 -16.81
C LEU A 115 3.95 4.27 -18.31
N PHE A 116 3.63 3.06 -18.77
CA PHE A 116 3.28 2.83 -20.17
C PHE A 116 1.92 3.44 -20.54
N LEU A 117 0.90 3.26 -19.71
CA LEU A 117 -0.44 3.77 -20.05
C LEU A 117 -0.60 5.27 -19.84
N SER A 118 0.26 5.90 -19.04
CA SER A 118 0.23 7.35 -18.84
C SER A 118 0.89 8.14 -19.97
N GLY A 119 1.56 7.47 -20.92
CA GLY A 119 2.31 8.11 -22.00
C GLY A 119 3.52 8.92 -21.52
N GLN A 120 3.93 8.78 -20.25
CA GLN A 120 5.07 9.50 -19.68
C GLN A 120 6.42 8.88 -20.06
N TYR A 121 6.42 7.63 -20.51
CA TYR A 121 7.63 6.92 -20.89
C TYR A 121 7.56 6.46 -22.35
N VAL A 122 8.56 6.86 -23.15
CA VAL A 122 8.69 6.46 -24.55
C VAL A 122 9.72 5.35 -24.66
N VAL A 123 9.30 4.17 -25.16
CA VAL A 123 10.22 3.06 -25.37
C VAL A 123 10.97 3.28 -26.68
N THR A 124 12.30 3.25 -26.62
CA THR A 124 13.15 3.23 -27.82
C THR A 124 13.72 1.84 -28.03
N TRP A 125 13.68 1.32 -29.26
CA TRP A 125 14.23 0.03 -29.65
C TRP A 125 15.35 0.22 -30.69
N PRO A 126 16.54 -0.40 -30.55
CA PRO A 126 16.97 -1.32 -29.51
C PRO A 126 17.70 -0.58 -28.37
N THR A 127 16.96 0.03 -27.45
CA THR A 127 17.51 0.59 -26.22
C THR A 127 16.92 -0.18 -25.05
N ILE A 128 17.70 -0.38 -23.98
CA ILE A 128 17.14 -0.94 -22.75
C ILE A 128 16.07 0.05 -22.29
N PRO A 129 14.80 -0.38 -22.11
CA PRO A 129 13.81 0.48 -21.48
C PRO A 129 14.46 1.02 -20.21
N PHE A 130 14.37 2.33 -19.99
CA PHE A 130 14.84 3.03 -18.79
C PHE A 130 16.32 3.44 -18.72
N THR A 131 17.09 3.28 -19.80
CA THR A 131 18.41 3.91 -19.92
C THR A 131 18.50 4.72 -21.20
N ASP A 132 18.96 5.96 -21.13
CA ASP A 132 19.11 6.88 -22.27
C ASP A 132 20.29 6.49 -23.21
N ILE A 133 20.72 5.22 -23.19
CA ILE A 133 21.99 4.74 -23.74
C ILE A 133 21.89 4.34 -25.23
N GLY A 134 20.71 4.37 -25.83
CA GLY A 134 20.52 3.96 -27.23
C GLY A 134 19.71 4.97 -28.03
N GLY A 135 20.29 5.47 -29.11
CA GLY A 135 19.60 6.25 -30.15
C GLY A 135 18.71 5.39 -31.05
N GLY A 136 17.97 4.43 -30.46
CA GLY A 136 17.07 3.53 -31.17
C GLY A 136 15.82 4.23 -31.69
N ALA A 137 15.13 3.60 -32.64
CA ALA A 137 13.85 4.06 -33.14
C ALA A 137 12.81 3.99 -32.01
N VAL A 138 12.00 5.04 -31.86
CA VAL A 138 10.85 5.04 -30.95
C VAL A 138 9.90 3.92 -31.39
N VAL A 139 9.54 3.04 -30.46
CA VAL A 139 8.50 2.04 -30.69
C VAL A 139 7.21 2.80 -31.04
N PRO A 140 6.49 2.43 -32.11
CA PRO A 140 5.29 3.16 -32.51
C PRO A 140 4.30 3.31 -31.33
N ALA A 141 3.79 4.53 -31.13
CA ALA A 141 2.91 4.89 -30.01
C ALA A 141 1.72 3.92 -29.86
N ASP A 142 1.14 3.49 -30.98
CA ASP A 142 0.01 2.56 -31.04
C ASP A 142 0.29 1.22 -30.31
N TRP A 143 1.55 0.78 -30.30
CA TRP A 143 1.93 -0.51 -29.70
C TRP A 143 2.24 -0.36 -28.21
N GLN A 144 2.89 0.74 -27.81
CA GLN A 144 3.36 0.96 -26.43
C GLN A 144 2.23 1.39 -25.48
N ASP A 145 1.22 2.11 -25.97
CA ASP A 145 0.11 2.62 -25.15
C ASP A 145 -1.01 1.58 -24.95
N THR A 146 -0.83 0.37 -25.50
CA THR A 146 -1.84 -0.69 -25.41
C THR A 146 -1.80 -1.38 -24.05
N PHE A 147 -2.97 -1.61 -23.46
CA PHE A 147 -3.15 -2.34 -22.19
C PHE A 147 -2.37 -3.67 -22.15
N LEU A 148 -2.42 -4.44 -23.23
CA LEU A 148 -1.73 -5.73 -23.34
C LEU A 148 -0.20 -5.58 -23.27
N PHE A 149 0.36 -4.56 -23.93
CA PHE A 149 1.79 -4.29 -23.87
C PHE A 149 2.22 -3.92 -22.45
N ALA A 150 1.48 -3.01 -21.81
CA ALA A 150 1.72 -2.61 -20.42
C ALA A 150 1.62 -3.80 -19.46
N PHE A 151 0.63 -4.69 -19.65
CA PHE A 151 0.44 -5.89 -18.83
C PHE A 151 1.58 -6.89 -18.99
N VAL A 152 1.98 -7.18 -20.24
CA VAL A 152 3.09 -8.11 -20.53
C VAL A 152 4.41 -7.56 -20.01
N ALA A 153 4.66 -6.27 -20.17
CA ALA A 153 5.86 -5.63 -19.64
C ALA A 153 5.89 -5.67 -18.11
N ALA A 154 4.78 -5.33 -17.44
CA ALA A 154 4.67 -5.43 -15.98
C ALA A 154 4.91 -6.86 -15.48
N ALA A 155 4.35 -7.87 -16.14
CA ALA A 155 4.56 -9.27 -15.80
C ALA A 155 6.03 -9.69 -16.00
N PHE A 156 6.65 -9.28 -17.10
CA PHE A 156 8.06 -9.54 -17.39
C PHE A 156 8.98 -8.98 -16.29
N PHE A 157 8.81 -7.70 -15.92
CA PHE A 157 9.62 -7.08 -14.87
C PHE A 157 9.35 -7.66 -13.48
N GLY A 158 8.09 -8.04 -13.19
CA GLY A 158 7.75 -8.76 -11.96
C GLY A 158 8.45 -10.12 -11.87
N LEU A 159 8.44 -10.90 -12.96
CA LEU A 159 9.15 -12.18 -13.04
C LEU A 159 10.66 -11.99 -12.92
N LEU A 160 11.22 -10.96 -13.54
CA LEU A 160 12.65 -10.65 -13.44
C LEU A 160 13.04 -10.31 -12.00
N ALA A 161 12.26 -9.47 -11.31
CA ALA A 161 12.48 -9.15 -9.90
C ALA A 161 12.40 -10.42 -9.02
N GLY A 162 11.40 -11.27 -9.25
CA GLY A 162 11.27 -12.55 -8.55
C GLY A 162 12.45 -13.50 -8.80
N LEU A 163 12.93 -13.58 -10.05
CA LEU A 163 14.10 -14.38 -10.41
C LEU A 163 15.37 -13.85 -9.72
N ILE A 164 15.55 -12.53 -9.68
CA ILE A 164 16.69 -11.90 -8.98
C ILE A 164 16.64 -12.24 -7.48
N ASN A 165 15.49 -12.12 -6.82
CA ASN A 165 15.34 -12.56 -5.42
C ASN A 165 15.70 -14.03 -5.25
N GLY A 166 15.19 -14.89 -6.13
CA GLY A 166 15.49 -16.33 -6.12
C GLY A 166 16.98 -16.61 -6.25
N ILE A 167 17.68 -15.94 -7.17
CA ILE A 167 19.13 -16.09 -7.37
C ILE A 167 19.92 -15.57 -6.16
N VAL A 168 19.56 -14.39 -5.62
CA VAL A 168 20.22 -13.80 -4.45
C VAL A 168 20.16 -14.74 -3.25
N VAL A 169 19.00 -15.36 -3.01
CA VAL A 169 18.81 -16.26 -1.88
C VAL A 169 19.44 -17.63 -2.14
N SER A 170 19.21 -18.23 -3.31
CA SER A 170 19.64 -19.61 -3.59
C SER A 170 21.12 -19.76 -3.93
N TYR A 171 21.70 -18.80 -4.67
CA TYR A 171 23.09 -18.90 -5.14
C TYR A 171 24.08 -18.21 -4.21
N PHE A 172 23.75 -17.00 -3.75
CA PHE A 172 24.65 -16.23 -2.88
C PHE A 172 24.48 -16.57 -1.39
N GLY A 173 23.48 -17.38 -1.02
CA GLY A 173 23.28 -17.83 0.36
C GLY A 173 22.98 -16.70 1.34
N VAL A 174 22.47 -15.57 0.85
CA VAL A 174 22.07 -14.43 1.68
C VAL A 174 20.75 -14.78 2.36
N SER A 175 20.60 -14.38 3.64
CA SER A 175 19.31 -14.52 4.34
C SER A 175 18.20 -13.86 3.54
N ALA A 176 17.10 -14.60 3.28
CA ALA A 176 15.97 -14.14 2.48
C ALA A 176 15.48 -12.76 2.92
N PHE A 177 15.32 -12.55 4.23
CA PHE A 177 14.90 -11.27 4.80
C PHE A 177 15.80 -10.09 4.37
N ILE A 178 17.11 -10.25 4.48
CA ILE A 178 18.09 -9.19 4.18
C ILE A 178 18.14 -8.96 2.66
N GLY A 179 18.17 -10.04 1.87
CA GLY A 179 18.20 -9.97 0.42
C GLY A 179 16.96 -9.28 -0.15
N THR A 180 15.77 -9.68 0.30
CA THR A 180 14.50 -9.15 -0.21
C THR A 180 14.25 -7.70 0.22
N LEU A 181 14.65 -7.30 1.43
CA LEU A 181 14.56 -5.89 1.86
C LEU A 181 15.52 -5.01 1.06
N GLY A 182 16.74 -5.49 0.81
CA GLY A 182 17.70 -4.80 -0.04
C GLY A 182 17.17 -4.61 -1.46
N LEU A 183 16.64 -5.68 -2.07
CA LEU A 183 16.08 -5.59 -3.42
C LEU A 183 14.84 -4.69 -3.47
N ALA A 184 13.97 -4.75 -2.46
CA ALA A 184 12.80 -3.88 -2.36
C ALA A 184 13.18 -2.40 -2.43
N GLY A 185 14.21 -1.98 -1.67
CA GLY A 185 14.71 -0.60 -1.72
C GLY A 185 15.31 -0.21 -3.08
N ILE A 186 16.00 -1.14 -3.75
CA ILE A 186 16.52 -0.91 -5.12
C ILE A 186 15.37 -0.71 -6.10
N ILE A 187 14.34 -1.56 -6.04
CA ILE A 187 13.15 -1.49 -6.89
C ILE A 187 12.41 -0.17 -6.68
N GLU A 188 12.19 0.22 -5.41
CA GLU A 188 11.52 1.49 -5.09
C GLU A 188 12.33 2.69 -5.56
N GLY A 189 13.64 2.72 -5.31
CA GLY A 189 14.52 3.80 -5.77
C GLY A 189 14.57 3.90 -7.29
N TYR A 190 14.60 2.76 -7.97
CA TYR A 190 14.54 2.69 -9.42
C TYR A 190 13.21 3.23 -9.95
N LEU A 191 12.07 2.82 -9.37
CA LEU A 191 10.77 3.30 -9.80
C LEU A 191 10.62 4.82 -9.59
N ILE A 192 11.12 5.36 -8.46
CA ILE A 192 11.16 6.82 -8.23
C ILE A 192 11.95 7.53 -9.34
N ARG A 193 13.06 6.94 -9.81
CA ARG A 193 13.81 7.48 -10.93
C ARG A 193 13.01 7.45 -12.24
N LEU A 194 12.19 6.44 -12.47
CA LEU A 194 11.35 6.34 -13.68
C LEU A 194 10.18 7.33 -13.65
N THR A 195 9.64 7.60 -12.47
CA THR A 195 8.48 8.49 -12.31
C THR A 195 8.88 9.95 -12.07
N ASP A 196 10.19 10.27 -12.06
CA ASP A 196 10.75 11.55 -11.61
C ASP A 196 10.24 11.97 -10.21
N GLY A 197 9.93 10.99 -9.35
CA GLY A 197 9.33 11.20 -8.04
C GLY A 197 7.90 11.75 -8.08
N ARG A 198 7.22 11.71 -9.23
CA ARG A 198 5.84 12.19 -9.41
C ARG A 198 4.83 11.04 -9.33
N SER A 199 3.61 11.38 -8.96
CA SER A 199 2.48 10.47 -9.05
C SER A 199 2.09 10.25 -10.52
N VAL A 200 2.11 9.00 -10.97
CA VAL A 200 1.68 8.63 -12.32
C VAL A 200 0.17 8.44 -12.32
N ALA A 201 -0.54 9.37 -12.98
CA ALA A 201 -1.99 9.28 -13.13
C ALA A 201 -2.35 8.40 -14.33
N LEU A 202 -3.18 7.38 -14.09
CA LEU A 202 -3.70 6.52 -15.15
C LEU A 202 -4.83 7.22 -15.92
N PRO A 203 -4.98 6.92 -17.23
CA PRO A 203 -6.13 7.35 -18.03
C PRO A 203 -7.46 6.92 -17.41
N LYS A 204 -8.51 7.75 -17.55
CA LYS A 204 -9.81 7.54 -16.91
C LYS A 204 -10.48 6.21 -17.29
N ASN A 205 -10.38 5.81 -18.57
CA ASN A 205 -10.90 4.54 -19.06
C ASN A 205 -10.29 3.32 -18.33
N VAL A 206 -9.01 3.39 -17.98
CA VAL A 206 -8.31 2.33 -17.23
C VAL A 206 -8.72 2.37 -15.77
N THR A 207 -8.78 3.57 -15.16
CA THR A 207 -9.18 3.70 -13.76
C THR A 207 -10.63 3.31 -13.55
N ASP A 208 -11.55 3.67 -14.43
CA ASP A 208 -12.98 3.39 -14.29
C ASP A 208 -13.26 1.88 -14.44
N THR A 209 -12.51 1.21 -15.32
CA THR A 209 -12.54 -0.26 -15.48
C THR A 209 -11.99 -0.96 -14.23
N ALA A 210 -10.84 -0.51 -13.72
CA ALA A 210 -10.23 -1.08 -12.51
C ALA A 210 -11.03 -0.78 -11.24
N GLN A 211 -11.69 0.37 -11.20
CA GLN A 211 -12.50 0.86 -10.09
C GLN A 211 -13.96 0.44 -10.18
N GLY A 212 -14.27 -0.63 -10.92
CA GLY A 212 -15.62 -1.18 -11.09
C GLY A 212 -16.48 -1.05 -9.82
N THR A 213 -17.59 -0.35 -9.96
CA THR A 213 -18.58 -0.01 -8.93
C THR A 213 -19.04 -1.22 -8.10
N LEU A 214 -18.99 -1.10 -6.78
CA LEU A 214 -19.49 -2.10 -5.83
C LEU A 214 -21.04 -2.04 -5.79
N PHE A 215 -21.72 -3.19 -5.84
CA PHE A 215 -23.20 -3.37 -5.96
C PHE A 215 -23.84 -3.15 -7.35
N GLY A 216 -23.05 -3.25 -8.43
CA GLY A 216 -23.61 -3.66 -9.73
C GLY A 216 -24.13 -2.58 -10.68
N TRP A 217 -23.74 -1.31 -10.59
CA TRP A 217 -23.96 -0.39 -11.71
C TRP A 217 -23.04 0.84 -11.76
N LYS A 218 -22.24 0.97 -12.84
CA LYS A 218 -22.49 1.82 -14.01
C LYS A 218 -21.82 1.22 -15.24
N ALA A 219 -22.57 1.07 -16.33
CA ALA A 219 -22.02 0.67 -17.62
C ALA A 219 -21.08 1.77 -18.16
N PRO A 220 -19.99 1.40 -18.86
CA PRO A 220 -19.22 2.39 -19.62
C PRO A 220 -20.12 3.00 -20.72
N GLU A 221 -19.98 4.30 -20.99
CA GLU A 221 -20.80 5.04 -21.97
C GLU A 221 -20.64 4.50 -23.41
N SER A 222 -19.60 3.71 -23.66
CA SER A 222 -19.50 2.82 -24.81
C SER A 222 -18.63 1.62 -24.42
N TRP A 223 -18.96 0.44 -24.93
CA TRP A 223 -18.04 -0.70 -24.92
C TRP A 223 -17.17 -0.65 -26.17
N GLY A 224 -16.64 0.54 -26.47
CA GLY A 224 -15.79 0.79 -27.63
C GLY A 224 -14.33 0.54 -27.27
N TRP A 225 -13.72 -0.46 -27.89
CA TRP A 225 -12.27 -0.61 -27.90
C TRP A 225 -11.76 -0.14 -29.26
N ASP A 226 -10.97 0.93 -29.28
CA ASP A 226 -10.27 1.35 -30.49
C ASP A 226 -8.99 0.52 -30.62
N VAL A 227 -8.99 -0.39 -31.58
CA VAL A 227 -7.83 -1.22 -31.89
C VAL A 227 -7.21 -0.71 -33.18
N SER A 228 -6.01 -0.15 -33.09
CA SER A 228 -5.26 0.35 -34.25
C SER A 228 -4.25 -0.68 -34.72
N VAL A 229 -4.40 -1.16 -35.97
CA VAL A 229 -3.44 -2.08 -36.61
C VAL A 229 -3.12 -1.56 -38.00
N GLY A 230 -1.84 -1.27 -38.26
CA GLY A 230 -1.36 -0.87 -39.58
C GLY A 230 -1.96 0.46 -40.08
N GLY A 231 -2.10 1.46 -39.20
CA GLY A 231 -2.64 2.77 -39.55
C GLY A 231 -4.15 2.81 -39.79
N ARG A 232 -4.88 1.74 -39.45
CA ARG A 232 -6.33 1.68 -39.47
C ARG A 232 -6.85 1.42 -38.06
N THR A 233 -7.75 2.28 -37.59
CA THR A 233 -8.43 2.14 -36.30
C THR A 233 -9.74 1.41 -36.50
N PHE A 234 -9.91 0.30 -35.82
CA PHE A 234 -11.14 -0.47 -35.78
C PHE A 234 -11.85 -0.17 -34.47
N ASN A 235 -12.98 0.53 -34.56
CA ASN A 235 -13.85 0.77 -33.41
C ASN A 235 -14.71 -0.47 -33.18
N LEU A 236 -14.39 -1.22 -32.14
CA LEU A 236 -15.18 -2.37 -31.70
C LEU A 236 -16.17 -1.91 -30.66
N ASP A 237 -17.33 -1.39 -31.11
CA ASP A 237 -18.46 -1.09 -30.24
C ASP A 237 -19.24 -2.37 -29.94
N LEU A 238 -19.14 -2.85 -28.71
CA LEU A 238 -19.84 -4.05 -28.25
C LEU A 238 -21.22 -3.76 -27.65
N GLY A 239 -21.78 -2.56 -27.87
CA GLY A 239 -23.19 -2.26 -27.61
C GLY A 239 -23.48 -1.61 -26.26
N GLY A 240 -22.84 -0.47 -25.96
CA GLY A 240 -23.22 0.39 -24.83
C GLY A 240 -24.30 1.43 -25.18
N PRO A 241 -25.05 1.99 -24.21
CA PRO A 241 -25.99 3.08 -24.48
C PRO A 241 -25.22 4.34 -24.91
N SER A 242 -25.48 4.80 -26.12
CA SER A 242 -24.83 5.98 -26.71
C SER A 242 -24.98 7.23 -25.82
N PRO A 243 -23.94 8.07 -25.69
CA PRO A 243 -23.99 9.28 -24.89
C PRO A 243 -25.13 10.20 -25.37
N PRO A 244 -25.79 10.94 -24.47
CA PRO A 244 -26.84 11.87 -24.86
C PRO A 244 -26.26 12.90 -25.83
N ILE A 245 -26.93 13.07 -26.97
CA ILE A 245 -26.60 14.13 -27.94
C ILE A 245 -26.86 15.45 -27.22
N ILE A 246 -25.80 16.10 -26.76
CA ILE A 246 -25.84 17.47 -26.26
C ILE A 246 -26.08 18.36 -27.50
N PRO A 247 -27.11 19.22 -27.50
CA PRO A 247 -27.41 20.10 -28.64
C PRO A 247 -26.31 21.13 -28.91
#